data_AF-A0A7K1Y758-F1
#
_entry.id   AF-A0A7K1Y758-F1
#
_cell.length_a   1.000
_cell.length_b   1.000
_cell.length_c   1.000
_cell.angle_alpha   90.00
_cell.angle_beta   90.00
_cell.angle_gamma   90.00
#
_symmetry.space_group_name_H-M   'P 1'
#
loop_
_entity.id
_entity.type
_entity.pdbx_description
1 polymer ?
#
loop_
_entity_poly.entity_id
_entity_poly.type
_entity_poly.pdbx_seq_one_letter_code
_entity_poly.pdbx_strand_id
1 'polypeptide(L)'
;MAFSLTTWDRIKIFSKFIGQKVWIRSLHGYLYGKEREHQFGILTGVKTDAIQVKIDNHRLWIHQDDGFSLYEVKLLLKPLSQLTPEIMKTANELPVVVFITQYYTNLGFDMPVFLEPHSPSNCKYVRELEMADYRSEKEILEAETTAVIS
;
A
#
# COMPACT_ATOMS: atom_id res chain seq x y z
N MET A 1 -13.84 0.45 18.09
CA MET A 1 -13.68 1.52 17.11
C MET A 1 -12.55 1.12 16.17
N ALA A 2 -12.83 0.99 14.87
CA ALA A 2 -11.78 0.78 13.89
C ALA A 2 -10.98 2.09 13.77
N PHE A 3 -9.65 2.01 13.89
CA PHE A 3 -8.76 3.15 13.73
C PHE A 3 -8.62 3.45 12.22
N SER A 4 -9.10 4.59 11.74
CA SER A 4 -8.88 5.02 10.36
C SER A 4 -7.59 5.85 10.26
N LEU A 5 -6.73 5.51 9.31
CA LEU A 5 -5.56 6.34 8.98
C LEU A 5 -6.00 7.70 8.45
N THR A 6 -5.37 8.77 8.94
CA THR A 6 -5.56 10.11 8.37
C THR A 6 -4.92 10.19 6.98
N THR A 7 -5.37 11.11 6.13
CA THR A 7 -4.70 11.42 4.84
C THR A 7 -3.19 11.61 5.01
N TRP A 8 -2.75 12.33 6.05
CA TRP A 8 -1.33 12.56 6.31
C TRP A 8 -0.56 11.27 6.62
N ASP A 9 -1.14 10.37 7.42
CA ASP A 9 -0.55 9.07 7.72
C ASP A 9 -0.40 8.23 6.46
N ARG A 10 -1.43 8.21 5.59
CA ARG A 10 -1.38 7.51 4.31
C ARG A 10 -0.25 8.04 3.43
N ILE A 11 -0.12 9.37 3.31
CA ILE A 11 0.95 10.02 2.55
C ILE A 11 2.33 9.66 3.11
N LYS A 12 2.51 9.72 4.44
CA LYS A 12 3.75 9.28 5.10
C LYS A 12 4.09 7.84 4.76
N ILE A 13 3.10 6.94 4.77
CA ILE A 13 3.30 5.52 4.42
C ILE A 13 3.72 5.40 2.96
N PHE A 14 2.93 5.93 2.02
CA PHE A 14 3.23 5.85 0.59
C PHE A 14 4.61 6.44 0.24
N SER A 15 5.03 7.52 0.90
CA SER A 15 6.35 8.13 0.67
C SER A 15 7.53 7.18 0.84
N LYS A 16 7.36 6.11 1.65
CA LYS A 16 8.40 5.09 1.90
C LYS A 16 8.48 4.03 0.79
N PHE A 17 7.49 3.97 -0.09
CA PHE A 17 7.36 2.93 -1.11
C PHE A 17 7.42 3.50 -2.54
N ILE A 18 8.04 4.69 -2.74
CA ILE A 18 8.29 5.22 -4.09
C ILE A 18 9.08 4.18 -4.91
N GLY A 19 8.63 3.95 -6.13
CA GLY A 19 9.14 2.92 -7.04
C GLY A 19 8.38 1.59 -6.96
N GLN A 20 7.54 1.38 -5.95
CA GLN A 20 6.76 0.15 -5.82
C GLN A 20 5.52 0.14 -6.71
N LYS A 21 5.10 -1.08 -7.05
CA LYS A 21 3.87 -1.30 -7.81
C LYS A 21 2.65 -1.06 -6.93
N VAL A 22 1.60 -0.51 -7.51
CA VAL A 22 0.32 -0.25 -6.85
C VAL A 22 -0.82 -0.82 -7.68
N TRP A 23 -1.83 -1.32 -6.98
CA TRP A 23 -3.14 -1.64 -7.52
C TRP A 23 -4.06 -0.46 -7.26
N ILE A 24 -4.80 -0.06 -8.29
CA ILE A 24 -5.77 1.01 -8.27
C ILE A 24 -7.12 0.41 -8.66
N ARG A 25 -8.11 0.61 -7.80
CA ARG A 25 -9.50 0.27 -8.08
C ARG A 25 -10.34 1.54 -8.17
N SER A 26 -11.10 1.69 -9.25
CA SER A 26 -12.12 2.74 -9.33
C SER A 26 -13.29 2.41 -8.39
N LEU A 27 -13.60 3.30 -7.45
CA LEU A 27 -14.73 3.11 -6.51
C LEU A 27 -16.08 3.49 -7.13
N HIS A 28 -16.07 4.18 -8.26
CA HIS A 28 -17.28 4.56 -8.98
C HIS A 28 -17.64 3.57 -10.09
N GLY A 29 -16.93 2.43 -10.17
CA GLY A 29 -17.09 1.44 -11.24
C GLY A 29 -16.63 1.97 -12.59
N TYR A 30 -17.08 1.29 -13.66
CA TYR A 30 -16.79 1.63 -15.06
C TYR A 30 -17.58 2.89 -15.49
N LEU A 31 -17.36 4.02 -14.81
CA LEU A 31 -18.00 5.28 -15.19
C LEU A 31 -17.59 5.63 -16.63
N TYR A 32 -18.59 5.68 -17.50
CA TYR A 32 -18.52 6.11 -18.89
C TYR A 32 -17.74 5.23 -19.88
N GLY A 33 -17.54 3.94 -19.61
CA GLY A 33 -17.01 3.06 -20.65
C GLY A 33 -15.51 3.22 -20.94
N LYS A 34 -14.79 4.05 -20.16
CA LYS A 34 -13.45 4.53 -20.50
C LYS A 34 -12.35 4.15 -19.52
N GLU A 35 -12.66 3.91 -18.25
CA GLU A 35 -11.67 3.54 -17.24
C GLU A 35 -11.83 2.10 -16.79
N ARG A 36 -10.74 1.33 -16.82
CA ARG A 36 -10.73 -0.03 -16.28
C ARG A 36 -10.98 0.04 -14.78
N GLU A 37 -11.86 -0.84 -14.28
CA GLU A 37 -12.16 -0.95 -12.85
C GLU A 37 -10.89 -1.22 -12.03
N HIS A 38 -10.00 -2.06 -12.55
CA HIS A 38 -8.71 -2.35 -11.98
C HIS A 38 -7.58 -1.92 -12.90
N GLN A 39 -6.63 -1.21 -12.32
CA GLN A 39 -5.42 -0.74 -13.00
C GLN A 39 -4.21 -0.99 -12.11
N PHE A 40 -3.05 -1.10 -12.75
CA PHE A 40 -1.79 -1.30 -12.08
C PHE A 40 -0.82 -0.24 -12.53
N GLY A 41 -0.04 0.29 -11.61
CA GLY A 41 0.92 1.34 -11.90
C GLY A 41 2.11 1.31 -10.95
N ILE A 42 3.01 2.27 -11.13
CA ILE A 42 4.17 2.47 -10.26
C ILE A 42 3.98 3.76 -9.46
N LEU A 43 4.11 3.68 -8.15
CA LEU A 43 4.14 4.87 -7.29
C LEU A 43 5.42 5.66 -7.57
N THR A 44 5.29 6.92 -7.99
CA THR A 44 6.41 7.74 -8.49
C THR A 44 6.64 9.01 -7.68
N GLY A 45 5.68 9.42 -6.86
CA GLY A 45 5.82 10.60 -6.01
C GLY A 45 4.67 10.75 -5.02
N VAL A 46 4.85 11.67 -4.08
CA VAL A 46 3.80 12.10 -3.13
C VAL A 46 3.81 13.62 -3.03
N LYS A 47 2.66 14.20 -2.67
CA LYS A 47 2.49 15.58 -2.21
C LYS A 47 1.57 15.56 -0.99
N THR A 48 1.25 16.74 -0.44
CA THR A 48 0.52 16.91 0.82
C THR A 48 -0.77 16.09 0.93
N ASP A 49 -1.50 15.91 -0.16
CA ASP A 49 -2.85 15.32 -0.19
C ASP A 49 -3.01 14.20 -1.24
N ALA A 50 -1.97 13.90 -2.02
CA ALA A 50 -2.08 12.95 -3.12
C ALA A 50 -0.79 12.19 -3.39
N ILE A 51 -0.95 11.06 -4.07
CA ILE A 51 0.13 10.24 -4.58
C ILE A 51 0.18 10.33 -6.11
N GLN A 52 1.36 10.24 -6.70
CA GLN A 52 1.54 10.18 -8.15
C GLN A 52 1.78 8.74 -8.57
N VAL A 53 0.95 8.22 -9.45
CA VAL A 53 1.12 6.89 -10.04
C VAL A 53 1.36 7.00 -11.53
N LYS A 54 2.37 6.29 -12.03
CA LYS A 54 2.58 6.07 -13.45
C LYS A 54 1.80 4.82 -13.89
N ILE A 55 0.85 5.00 -14.79
CA ILE A 55 0.06 3.93 -15.42
C ILE A 55 0.36 3.98 -16.92
N ASP A 56 0.87 2.90 -17.48
CA ASP A 56 1.38 2.84 -18.85
C ASP A 56 2.34 4.03 -19.16
N ASN A 57 1.92 4.94 -20.04
CA ASN A 57 2.68 6.13 -20.44
C ASN A 57 2.18 7.44 -19.79
N HIS A 58 1.23 7.36 -18.86
CA HIS A 58 0.62 8.52 -18.22
C HIS A 58 0.98 8.59 -16.73
N ARG A 59 0.99 9.80 -16.17
CA ARG A 59 1.14 10.03 -14.72
C ARG A 59 -0.15 10.65 -14.21
N LEU A 60 -0.71 10.07 -13.16
CA LEU A 60 -1.94 10.51 -12.53
C LEU A 60 -1.67 10.87 -11.07
N TRP A 61 -2.24 11.98 -10.61
CA TRP A 61 -2.28 12.32 -9.19
C TRP A 61 -3.60 11.81 -8.60
N ILE A 62 -3.52 10.98 -7.57
CA ILE A 62 -4.66 10.37 -6.89
C ILE A 62 -4.74 10.91 -5.46
N HIS A 63 -5.78 11.69 -5.19
CA HIS A 63 -6.05 12.25 -3.86
C HIS A 63 -6.35 11.16 -2.83
N GLN A 64 -5.92 11.36 -1.59
CA GLN A 64 -6.06 10.41 -0.47
C GLN A 64 -7.05 10.91 0.60
N ASP A 65 -8.03 11.73 0.19
CA ASP A 65 -8.96 12.41 1.08
C ASP A 65 -9.93 11.42 1.75
N ASP A 66 -10.13 11.58 3.07
CA ASP A 66 -10.88 10.64 3.91
C ASP A 66 -12.42 10.62 3.67
N GLY A 67 -12.94 11.34 2.66
CA GLY A 67 -14.39 11.47 2.43
C GLY A 67 -14.88 11.43 0.98
N PHE A 68 -14.00 11.56 -0.02
CA PHE A 68 -14.39 11.65 -1.44
C PHE A 68 -13.40 10.90 -2.35
N SER A 69 -12.92 9.73 -1.90
CA SER A 69 -11.96 8.98 -2.72
C SER A 69 -12.63 8.41 -3.96
N LEU A 70 -12.17 8.83 -5.14
CA LEU A 70 -12.58 8.25 -6.42
C LEU A 70 -11.97 6.86 -6.65
N TYR A 71 -10.83 6.61 -6.01
CA TYR A 71 -10.03 5.42 -6.18
C TYR A 71 -9.67 4.81 -4.83
N GLU A 72 -9.64 3.48 -4.76
CA GLU A 72 -8.92 2.74 -3.75
C GLU A 72 -7.53 2.44 -4.31
N VAL A 73 -6.48 2.67 -3.51
CA VAL A 73 -5.11 2.39 -3.90
C VAL A 73 -4.45 1.53 -2.84
N LYS A 74 -3.88 0.40 -3.26
CA LYS A 74 -3.05 -0.47 -2.41
C LYS A 74 -1.69 -0.68 -3.02
N LEU A 75 -0.67 -0.72 -2.18
CA LEU A 75 0.67 -1.17 -2.56
C LEU A 75 0.63 -2.66 -2.88
N LEU A 76 1.20 -3.05 -4.03
CA LEU A 76 1.42 -4.45 -4.36
C LEU A 76 2.75 -4.88 -3.80
N LEU A 77 2.64 -5.45 -2.62
CA LEU A 77 3.75 -5.83 -1.77
C LEU A 77 4.01 -7.32 -1.94
N LYS A 78 5.26 -7.75 -1.81
CA LYS A 78 5.57 -9.17 -2.01
C LYS A 78 5.09 -9.95 -0.78
N PRO A 79 4.45 -11.11 -0.96
CA PRO A 79 4.00 -11.91 0.17
C PRO A 79 5.21 -12.28 1.04
N LEU A 80 5.07 -12.04 2.34
CA LEU A 80 6.07 -12.29 3.40
C LEU A 80 6.34 -13.78 3.65
N SER A 81 6.20 -14.64 2.63
CA SER A 81 6.44 -16.09 2.69
C SER A 81 7.87 -16.46 3.14
N GLN A 82 8.81 -15.52 3.08
CA GLN A 82 10.19 -15.68 3.54
C GLN A 82 10.46 -15.08 4.93
N LEU A 83 9.45 -14.51 5.61
CA LEU A 83 9.60 -13.91 6.93
C LEU A 83 9.67 -15.02 8.00
N THR A 84 10.88 -15.38 8.43
CA THR A 84 11.07 -16.42 9.44
C THR A 84 10.96 -15.85 10.86
N PRO A 85 10.64 -16.69 11.87
CA PRO A 85 10.68 -16.30 13.28
C PRO A 85 12.02 -15.70 13.73
N GLU A 86 13.13 -16.15 13.15
CA GLU A 86 14.46 -15.60 13.42
C GLU A 86 14.62 -14.18 12.89
N ILE A 87 14.15 -13.89 11.67
CA ILE A 87 14.18 -12.52 11.12
C ILE A 87 13.36 -11.59 12.02
N MET A 88 12.20 -12.04 12.50
CA MET A 88 11.37 -11.26 13.43
C MET A 88 12.06 -11.03 14.78
N LYS A 89 12.71 -12.05 15.33
CA LYS A 89 13.46 -11.96 16.58
C LYS A 89 14.62 -10.96 16.46
N THR A 90 15.43 -11.06 15.41
CA THR A 90 16.55 -10.14 15.15
C THR A 90 16.06 -8.70 15.02
N ALA A 91 14.94 -8.47 14.35
CA ALA A 91 14.38 -7.14 14.23
C ALA A 91 13.93 -6.56 15.59
N ASN A 92 13.31 -7.36 16.45
CA ASN A 92 12.87 -6.94 17.78
C ASN A 92 14.02 -6.71 18.78
N GLU A 93 15.19 -7.28 18.52
CA GLU A 93 16.41 -7.09 19.32
C GLU A 93 17.20 -5.83 18.89
N LEU A 94 16.77 -5.12 17.84
CA LEU A 94 17.43 -3.90 17.40
C LEU A 94 17.25 -2.76 18.41
N PRO A 95 18.32 -2.00 18.70
CA PRO A 95 18.33 -1.01 19.79
C PRO A 95 17.41 0.20 19.56
N VAL A 96 16.94 0.42 18.33
CA VAL A 96 16.07 1.55 17.97
C VAL A 96 15.03 1.11 16.93
N VAL A 97 13.76 1.50 17.14
CA VAL A 97 12.62 1.18 16.27
C VAL A 97 12.82 1.62 14.81
N VAL A 98 13.57 2.71 14.59
CA VAL A 98 13.95 3.17 13.24
C VAL A 98 14.79 2.12 12.48
N PHE A 99 15.62 1.35 13.18
CA PHE A 99 16.45 0.33 12.54
C PHE A 99 15.69 -0.94 12.19
N ILE A 100 14.58 -1.22 12.88
CA ILE A 100 13.62 -2.24 12.47
C ILE A 100 13.17 -1.94 11.05
N THR A 101 12.90 -0.66 10.76
CA THR A 101 12.51 -0.22 9.42
C THR A 101 13.60 -0.47 8.38
N GLN A 102 14.84 -0.16 8.71
CA GLN A 102 15.91 -0.35 7.73
C GLN A 102 16.27 -1.83 7.53
N TYR A 103 16.16 -2.65 8.57
CA TYR A 103 16.48 -4.07 8.55
C TYR A 103 15.59 -4.87 7.60
N TYR A 104 14.26 -4.77 7.74
CA TYR A 104 13.35 -5.48 6.84
C TYR A 104 13.44 -4.95 5.41
N THR A 105 13.58 -3.64 5.22
CA THR A 105 13.76 -3.03 3.89
C THR A 105 14.99 -3.58 3.18
N ASN A 106 16.13 -3.70 3.88
CA ASN A 106 17.37 -4.26 3.33
C ASN A 106 17.24 -5.74 2.93
N LEU A 107 16.36 -6.47 3.60
CA LEU A 107 16.07 -7.87 3.31
C LEU A 107 14.96 -8.02 2.25
N GLY A 108 14.43 -6.92 1.72
CA GLY A 108 13.38 -6.94 0.69
C GLY A 108 11.99 -7.26 1.23
N PHE A 109 11.77 -7.13 2.55
CA PHE A 109 10.46 -7.35 3.18
C PHE A 109 9.63 -6.08 3.31
N ASP A 110 8.32 -6.28 3.24
CA ASP A 110 7.34 -5.27 3.53
C ASP A 110 7.12 -5.09 5.03
N MET A 111 7.08 -3.83 5.42
CA MET A 111 7.54 -3.37 6.73
C MET A 111 6.42 -3.12 7.74
N PRO A 112 6.61 -3.38 9.05
CA PRO A 112 5.88 -2.67 10.08
C PRO A 112 6.08 -1.15 9.94
N VAL A 113 4.97 -0.42 9.87
CA VAL A 113 4.96 1.03 9.72
C VAL A 113 5.35 1.69 11.03
N PHE A 114 6.25 2.67 10.95
CA PHE A 114 6.49 3.64 12.02
C PHE A 114 6.20 5.05 11.49
N LEU A 115 5.22 5.74 12.09
CA LEU A 115 4.79 7.08 11.68
C LEU A 115 5.41 8.17 12.55
N GLU A 116 5.16 8.11 13.86
CA GLU A 116 5.62 9.08 14.85
C GLU A 116 5.46 8.52 16.26
N PRO A 117 6.17 9.06 17.27
CA PRO A 117 6.02 8.62 18.66
C PRO A 117 4.54 8.61 19.10
N HIS A 118 4.11 7.52 19.75
CA HIS A 118 2.73 7.29 20.22
C HIS A 118 1.65 7.08 19.14
N SER A 119 1.98 7.01 17.85
CA SER A 119 1.00 6.64 16.84
C SER A 119 0.48 5.20 17.07
N PRO A 120 -0.84 4.99 17.11
CA PRO A 120 -1.45 3.66 17.28
C PRO A 120 -1.33 2.78 16.02
N SER A 121 -0.82 3.33 14.92
CA SER A 121 -0.48 2.59 13.69
C SER A 121 0.96 2.08 13.69
N ASN A 122 1.77 2.49 14.67
CA ASN A 122 3.14 1.99 14.78
C ASN A 122 3.14 0.48 14.98
N CYS A 123 4.15 -0.17 14.41
CA CYS A 123 4.35 -1.62 14.45
C CYS A 123 3.29 -2.46 13.71
N LYS A 124 2.31 -1.83 13.05
CA LYS A 124 1.37 -2.53 12.17
C LYS A 124 1.97 -2.70 10.78
N TYR A 125 1.74 -3.84 10.15
CA TYR A 125 2.09 -4.05 8.75
C TYR A 125 1.19 -3.22 7.84
N VAL A 126 1.71 -2.80 6.68
CA VAL A 126 0.95 -2.01 5.69
C VAL A 126 -0.36 -2.69 5.28
N ARG A 127 -0.40 -4.03 5.25
CA ARG A 127 -1.62 -4.80 4.97
C ARG A 127 -2.66 -4.70 6.10
N GLU A 128 -2.22 -4.68 7.35
CA GLU A 128 -3.11 -4.50 8.53
C GLU A 128 -3.71 -3.11 8.57
N LEU A 129 -3.11 -2.17 7.84
CA LEU A 129 -3.60 -0.82 7.62
C LEU A 129 -4.46 -0.70 6.36
N GLU A 130 -4.79 -1.83 5.70
CA GLU A 130 -5.53 -1.90 4.43
C GLU A 130 -4.87 -1.14 3.27
N MET A 131 -3.57 -0.82 3.38
CA MET A 131 -2.80 -0.07 2.38
C MET A 131 -1.98 -0.96 1.44
N ALA A 132 -2.02 -2.29 1.63
CA ALA A 132 -1.29 -3.24 0.79
C ALA A 132 -2.13 -4.47 0.43
N ASP A 133 -1.86 -5.00 -0.76
CA ASP A 133 -2.30 -6.32 -1.21
C ASP A 133 -1.06 -7.18 -1.48
N TYR A 134 -1.11 -8.44 -1.05
CA TYR A 134 -0.01 -9.39 -1.22
C TYR A 134 -0.25 -10.37 -2.38
N ARG A 135 -1.42 -10.31 -3.01
CA ARG A 135 -1.73 -11.06 -4.22
C ARG A 135 -0.97 -10.46 -5.39
N SER A 136 -0.56 -11.32 -6.33
CA SER A 136 -0.09 -10.89 -7.64
C SER A 136 -1.23 -10.27 -8.45
N GLU A 137 -0.87 -9.52 -9.49
CA GLU A 137 -1.85 -8.90 -10.39
C GLU A 137 -2.77 -9.92 -11.04
N LYS A 138 -2.20 -11.07 -11.41
CA LYS A 138 -2.95 -12.18 -11.99
C LYS A 138 -4.00 -12.70 -11.01
N GLU A 139 -3.61 -12.94 -9.76
CA GLU A 139 -4.53 -13.42 -8.72
C GLU A 139 -5.64 -12.40 -8.41
N ILE A 140 -5.31 -11.09 -8.44
CA ILE A 140 -6.31 -10.03 -8.28
C ILE A 140 -7.31 -10.08 -9.44
N LEU A 141 -6.82 -10.11 -10.68
CA LEU A 141 -7.70 -10.14 -11.86
C LEU A 141 -8.56 -11.42 -11.94
N GLU A 142 -8.02 -12.58 -11.55
CA GLU A 142 -8.74 -13.86 -11.54
C GLU A 142 -9.84 -13.91 -10.46
N ALA A 143 -9.55 -13.40 -9.26
CA ALA A 143 -10.53 -13.33 -8.17
C ALA A 143 -11.75 -12.48 -8.57
N GLU A 144 -11.53 -11.35 -9.23
CA GLU A 144 -12.60 -10.44 -9.65
C GLU A 144 -13.35 -10.98 -10.89
N THR A 145 -12.68 -11.67 -11.80
CA THR A 145 -13.35 -12.32 -12.95
C THR A 145 -14.30 -13.43 -12.48
N THR A 146 -13.93 -14.15 -11.42
CA THR A 146 -14.75 -15.23 -10.85
C THR A 146 -16.01 -14.68 -10.17
N ALA A 147 -15.92 -13.50 -9.53
CA ALA A 147 -17.04 -12.83 -8.86
C ALA A 147 -18.14 -12.32 -9.83
N VAL A 148 -17.83 -12.18 -11.13
CA VAL A 148 -18.80 -11.72 -12.16
C VAL A 148 -19.59 -12.90 -12.76
N ILE A 149 -19.11 -14.14 -12.60
CA ILE A 149 -19.69 -15.35 -13.21
C ILE A 149 -20.57 -16.14 -12.22
N SER A 150 -20.47 -15.84 -10.92
CA SER A 150 -21.29 -16.39 -9.82
C SER A 150 -22.48 -15.49 -9.47
#